data_AF-U1QP34-F1
#
_entry.id   AF-U1QP34-F1
#
_cell.length_a   1.000
_cell.length_b   1.000
_cell.length_c   1.000
_cell.angle_alpha   90.00
_cell.angle_beta   90.00
_cell.angle_gamma   90.00
#
_symmetry.space_group_name_H-M   'P 1'
#
loop_
_entity.id
_entity.type
_entity.pdbx_description
1 polymer ?
#
loop_
_entity_poly.entity_id
_entity_poly.type
_entity_poly.pdbx_seq_one_letter_code
_entity_poly.pdbx_strand_id
1 'polypeptide(L)' 'MAADETPADGPSQVIAGKTAVVDPAAYCRQCPHFDPEDNSCENPAATILEMVPDGRFHVVDCPAVTTDGPDFTRVQRD' A
#
# COMPACT_ATOMS: atom_id res chain seq x y z
N MET A 1 2.22 14.90 33.33
CA MET A 1 2.53 15.41 31.97
C MET A 1 2.16 14.31 30.99
N ALA A 2 1.72 14.72 29.80
CA ALA A 2 0.77 14.05 28.91
C ALA A 2 1.09 12.58 28.58
N ALA A 3 0.02 11.87 28.22
CA ALA A 3 0.04 10.51 27.71
C ALA A 3 1.17 10.35 26.69
N ASP A 4 1.89 9.25 26.85
CA ASP A 4 2.66 8.61 25.78
C ASP A 4 1.66 8.22 24.69
N GLU A 5 1.22 9.21 23.92
CA GLU A 5 0.64 8.99 22.61
C GLU A 5 1.81 8.59 21.75
N THR A 6 2.13 7.29 21.80
CA THR A 6 2.73 6.59 20.68
C THR A 6 2.11 7.19 19.43
N PRO A 7 2.85 7.92 18.58
CA PRO A 7 2.39 8.03 17.21
C PRO A 7 2.48 6.59 16.74
N ALA A 8 1.31 5.94 16.65
CA ALA A 8 1.14 4.96 15.62
C ALA A 8 1.45 5.73 14.33
N ASP A 9 2.74 5.77 13.97
CA ASP A 9 3.24 5.92 12.62
C ASP A 9 2.80 4.64 11.88
N GLY A 10 1.49 4.39 11.91
CA GLY A 10 0.82 3.42 11.11
C GLY A 10 0.84 4.01 9.71
N PRO A 11 1.28 3.25 8.70
CA PRO A 11 1.56 3.81 7.39
C PRO A 11 0.31 4.54 6.89
N SER A 12 0.55 5.69 6.26
CA SER A 12 -0.41 6.76 5.88
C SER A 12 -1.50 6.35 4.89
N GLN A 13 -1.95 5.10 4.96
CA GLN A 13 -2.91 4.50 4.08
C GLN A 13 -4.34 4.85 4.47
N VAL A 14 -5.07 5.33 3.49
CA VAL A 14 -6.52 5.51 3.60
C VAL A 14 -7.16 4.35 2.87
N ILE A 15 -7.85 3.48 3.60
CA ILE A 15 -8.53 2.31 3.04
C ILE A 15 -10.01 2.61 2.93
N ALA A 16 -10.52 2.65 1.70
CA ALA A 16 -11.92 2.88 1.38
C ALA A 16 -12.50 1.64 0.70
N GLY A 17 -12.86 0.64 1.51
CA GLY A 17 -13.40 -0.63 1.01
C GLY A 17 -12.34 -1.46 0.28
N LYS A 18 -12.44 -1.56 -1.05
CA LYS A 18 -11.50 -2.30 -1.91
C LYS A 18 -10.36 -1.44 -2.44
N THR A 19 -10.47 -0.12 -2.36
CA THR A 19 -9.41 0.79 -2.78
C THR A 19 -8.62 1.29 -1.57
N ALA A 20 -7.34 1.57 -1.79
CA ALA A 20 -6.49 2.15 -0.78
C ALA A 20 -5.45 3.08 -1.40
N VAL A 21 -5.15 4.17 -0.71
CA VAL A 21 -4.01 5.01 -1.05
C VAL A 21 -2.83 4.50 -0.25
N VAL A 22 -1.75 4.05 -0.90
CA VAL A 22 -0.56 3.50 -0.25
C VAL A 22 0.69 4.26 -0.66
N ASP A 23 1.65 4.32 0.25
CA ASP A 23 2.97 4.84 -0.06
C ASP A 23 3.80 3.80 -0.83
N PRO A 24 4.30 4.10 -2.02
CA PRO A 24 5.04 3.13 -2.81
C PRO A 24 6.38 2.73 -2.21
N ALA A 25 7.05 3.62 -1.47
CA ALA A 25 8.30 3.27 -0.83
C ALA A 25 8.07 2.27 0.32
N ALA A 26 6.95 2.40 1.02
CA ALA A 26 6.56 1.49 2.09
C ALA A 26 5.88 0.20 1.59
N TYR A 27 5.06 0.26 0.54
CA TYR A 27 4.29 -0.88 0.03
C TYR A 27 4.84 -1.45 -1.27
N CYS A 28 4.81 -0.65 -2.32
CA CYS A 28 5.07 -1.12 -3.68
C CYS A 28 6.50 -1.66 -3.80
N ARG A 29 7.50 -0.99 -3.25
CA ARG A 29 8.90 -1.44 -3.25
C ARG A 29 9.16 -2.71 -2.44
N GLN A 30 8.28 -3.08 -1.51
CA GLN A 30 8.36 -4.36 -0.81
C GLN A 30 7.69 -5.50 -1.61
N CYS A 31 6.86 -5.17 -2.59
CA CYS A 31 6.14 -6.13 -3.41
C CYS A 31 7.02 -6.60 -4.59
N PRO A 32 7.18 -7.92 -4.82
CA PRO A 32 7.96 -8.43 -5.95
C PRO A 32 7.27 -8.20 -7.31
N HIS A 33 5.98 -7.84 -7.31
CA HIS A 33 5.19 -7.60 -8.52
C HIS A 33 5.12 -6.13 -8.93
N PHE A 34 5.84 -5.26 -8.24
CA PHE A 34 5.84 -3.85 -8.58
C PHE A 34 7.04 -3.54 -9.47
N ASP A 35 6.76 -2.92 -10.61
CA ASP A 35 7.79 -2.40 -11.49
C ASP A 35 8.12 -0.95 -11.11
N PRO A 36 9.32 -0.67 -10.58
CA PRO A 36 9.71 0.67 -10.15
C PRO A 36 10.08 1.60 -11.31
N GLU A 37 10.31 1.08 -12.52
CA GLU A 37 10.69 1.89 -13.69
C GLU A 37 9.45 2.56 -14.29
N ASP A 38 8.42 1.77 -14.56
CA ASP A 38 7.11 2.22 -15.06
C ASP A 38 6.15 2.65 -13.95
N ASN A 39 6.57 2.54 -12.67
CA ASN A 39 5.73 2.83 -11.51
C ASN A 39 4.38 2.08 -11.57
N SER A 40 4.42 0.86 -12.09
CA SER A 40 3.25 0.05 -12.40
C SER A 40 3.21 -1.20 -11.52
N CYS A 41 2.01 -1.66 -11.19
CA CYS A 41 1.83 -2.92 -10.47
C CYS A 41 1.45 -4.00 -11.48
N GLU A 42 2.32 -5.00 -11.65
CA GLU A 42 2.08 -6.15 -12.53
C GLU A 42 1.28 -7.27 -11.83
N ASN A 43 0.89 -7.07 -10.57
CA ASN A 43 0.09 -8.04 -9.85
C ASN A 43 -1.33 -8.09 -10.46
N PRO A 44 -1.79 -9.23 -11.00
CA PRO A 44 -3.13 -9.31 -11.61
C PRO A 44 -4.27 -9.14 -10.60
N ALA A 45 -4.00 -9.31 -9.30
CA ALA A 45 -4.98 -9.07 -8.24
C ALA A 45 -5.09 -7.59 -7.85
N ALA A 46 -4.04 -6.80 -8.08
CA ALA A 46 -3.99 -5.39 -7.72
C ALA A 46 -4.05 -4.51 -8.98
N THR A 47 -4.60 -3.32 -8.87
CA THR A 47 -4.53 -2.35 -9.97
C THR A 47 -4.26 -0.96 -9.42
N ILE A 48 -3.29 -0.26 -9.98
CA ILE A 48 -3.06 1.15 -9.68
C ILE A 48 -4.07 1.96 -10.50
N LEU A 49 -4.98 2.65 -9.83
CA LEU A 49 -5.96 3.52 -10.46
C LEU A 49 -5.31 4.85 -10.87
N GLU A 50 -4.58 5.48 -9.96
CA GLU A 50 -3.93 6.77 -10.18
C GLU A 50 -2.79 7.00 -9.18
N MET A 51 -1.86 7.89 -9.55
CA MET A 51 -0.88 8.45 -8.62
C MET A 51 -1.46 9.73 -8.00
N VAL A 52 -1.59 9.75 -6.68
CA VAL A 52 -2.00 10.92 -5.91
C VAL A 52 -0.89 11.97 -6.01
N PRO A 53 -1.20 13.28 -6.13
CA PRO A 53 -0.20 14.35 -6.26
C PRO A 53 0.81 14.43 -5.12
N ASP A 54 0.52 13.77 -4.00
CA ASP A 54 1.36 13.61 -2.83
C ASP A 54 2.48 12.56 -3.00
N GLY A 55 2.55 11.90 -4.16
CA GLY A 55 3.53 10.84 -4.47
C GLY A 55 3.10 9.42 -4.05
N ARG A 56 1.85 9.26 -3.62
CA ARG A 56 1.27 7.96 -3.20
C ARG A 56 0.49 7.31 -4.34
N PHE A 57 0.30 6.00 -4.30
CA PHE A 57 -0.53 5.29 -5.28
C PHE A 57 -1.91 4.98 -4.74
N HIS A 58 -2.93 5.30 -5.53
CA HIS A 58 -4.27 4.80 -5.31
C HIS A 58 -4.39 3.42 -5.97
N VAL A 59 -4.44 2.37 -5.16
CA VAL A 59 -4.56 0.99 -5.61
C VAL A 59 -5.96 0.45 -5.31
N VAL A 60 -6.38 -0.56 -6.07
CA VAL A 60 -7.62 -1.32 -5.84
C VAL A 60 -7.33 -2.81 -5.82
N ASP A 61 -8.08 -3.53 -4.98
CA ASP A 61 -8.02 -4.99 -4.78
C ASP A 61 -6.61 -5.51 -4.43
N CYS A 62 -5.71 -4.63 -3.97
CA CYS A 62 -4.36 -5.01 -3.58
C CYS A 62 -4.37 -5.94 -2.36
N PRO A 63 -3.94 -7.21 -2.48
CA PRO A 63 -4.05 -8.17 -1.39
C PRO A 63 -3.07 -7.90 -0.25
N ALA A 64 -2.02 -7.11 -0.50
CA ALA A 64 -1.12 -6.60 0.53
C ALA A 64 -1.76 -5.51 1.39
N VAL A 65 -2.85 -4.88 0.93
CA VAL A 65 -3.53 -3.85 1.72
C VAL A 65 -4.72 -4.46 2.43
N THR A 66 -4.66 -4.47 3.75
CA THR A 66 -5.74 -4.97 4.61
C THR A 66 -6.21 -3.86 5.54
N THR A 67 -7.44 -3.98 6.04
CA THR A 67 -8.03 -3.01 6.98
C THR A 67 -7.22 -2.82 8.26
N ASP A 68 -6.41 -3.81 8.64
CA ASP A 68 -5.53 -3.79 9.81
C ASP A 68 -4.14 -3.19 9.48
N GLY A 69 -3.73 -3.20 8.20
CA GLY A 69 -2.43 -2.70 7.78
C GLY A 69 -1.84 -3.42 6.55
N PRO A 70 -0.53 -3.24 6.29
CA PRO A 70 0.18 -3.96 5.25
C PRO A 70 0.32 -5.44 5.62
N ASP A 71 -0.15 -6.34 4.76
CA ASP A 71 0.04 -7.79 4.89
C ASP A 71 0.81 -8.34 3.68
N PHE A 72 2.13 -8.22 3.71
CA PHE A 72 2.99 -8.69 2.61
C PHE A 72 3.03 -10.22 2.49
N THR A 73 2.61 -10.94 3.53
CA THR A 73 2.46 -12.41 3.50
C THR A 73 1.43 -12.89 2.48
N ARG A 74 0.43 -12.06 2.12
CA ARG A 74 -0.55 -12.39 1.08
C ARG A 74 -0.05 -12.21 -0.35
N VAL A 75 0.98 -11.39 -0.56
CA VAL A 75 1.60 -11.16 -1.89
C VAL A 75 2.89 -11.95 -2.08
N GLN A 76 3.50 -12.46 -1.02
CA GLN A 76 4.60 -13.42 -1.12
C GLN A 76 4.03 -14.78 -1.52
N ARG A 77 4.09 -15.08 -2.82
CA ARG A 77 3.76 -16.41 -3.35
C ARG A 77 4.91 -17.38 -3.02
N ASP A 78 4.57 -18.52 -2.41
CA ASP A 78 5.43 -19.72 -2.31
C ASP A 78 5.82 -20.27 -3.70
#